data_AF-A0A7Y2B8V4-F1
#
_entry.id   AF-A0A7Y2B8V4-F1
#
_cell.length_a   1.000
_cell.length_b   1.000
_cell.length_c   1.000
_cell.angle_alpha   90.00
_cell.angle_beta   90.00
_cell.angle_gamma   90.00
#
_symmetry.space_group_name_H-M   'P 1'
#
loop_
_entity.id
_entity.type
_entity.pdbx_description
1 polymer ?
#
loop_
_entity_poly.entity_id
_entity_poly.type
_entity_poly.pdbx_seq_one_letter_code
_entity_poly.pdbx_strand_id
1 'polypeptide(L)' 'ILAFLFKLNLKSRKSLTIETAIQNSGLGLLLIFSFFEGLGGMAIIAAWWGIWHIISGFALAFFWKQKV' A
#
# COMPACT_ATOMS: atom_id res chain seq x y z
N ILE A 1 9.83 9.12 5.00
CA ILE A 1 10.50 10.45 5.05
C ILE A 1 9.62 11.49 5.76
N LEU A 2 8.36 11.71 5.33
CA LEU A 2 7.44 12.64 6.01
C LEU A 2 7.38 12.46 7.53
N ALA A 3 7.12 11.24 8.02
CA ALA A 3 6.99 10.98 9.46
C ALA A 3 8.24 11.37 10.29
N PHE A 4 9.41 11.35 9.66
CA PHE A 4 10.68 11.76 10.28
C PHE A 4 10.86 13.27 10.25
N LEU A 5 10.50 13.94 9.14
CA LEU A 5 10.51 15.39 9.02
C LEU A 5 9.60 16.04 10.07
N PHE A 6 8.43 15.46 10.31
CA PHE A 6 7.48 15.90 11.35
C PHE A 6 7.83 15.42 12.77
N LYS A 7 8.99 14.77 12.98
CA LYS A 7 9.46 14.28 14.29
C LYS A 7 8.42 13.44 15.05
N LEU A 8 7.56 12.69 14.34
CA LEU A 8 6.49 11.90 14.97
C LEU A 8 7.06 10.80 15.88
N ASN A 9 6.30 10.34 16.86
CA ASN A 9 6.69 9.21 17.71
C ASN A 9 6.73 7.88 16.91
N LEU A 10 7.37 6.84 17.46
CA LEU A 10 7.57 5.57 16.75
C LEU A 10 6.24 4.91 16.32
N LYS A 11 5.20 4.98 17.16
CA LYS A 11 3.88 4.41 16.86
C LYS A 11 3.25 5.10 15.63
N SER A 12 3.26 6.43 15.61
CA SER A 12 2.76 7.23 14.49
C SER A 12 3.60 7.03 13.22
N ARG A 13 4.92 6.87 13.33
CA ARG A 13 5.77 6.54 12.18
C ARG A 13 5.41 5.20 11.56
N LYS A 14 5.19 4.16 12.38
CA LYS A 14 4.78 2.83 11.91
C LYS A 14 3.41 2.90 11.22
N SER A 15 2.43 3.56 11.84
CA SER A 15 1.10 3.74 11.27
C SER A 15 1.15 4.49 9.92
N LEU A 16 1.79 5.65 9.86
CA LEU A 16 1.87 6.43 8.61
C LEU A 16 2.57 5.65 7.49
N THR A 17 3.57 4.84 7.83
CA THR A 17 4.26 4.00 6.83
C THR A 17 3.32 2.94 6.24
N ILE A 18 2.48 2.30 7.05
CA ILE A 18 1.51 1.30 6.56
C ILE A 18 0.39 1.96 5.76
N GLU A 19 -0.20 3.03 6.27
CA GLU A 19 -1.32 3.74 5.62
C GLU A 19 -0.94 4.33 4.26
N THR A 20 0.31 4.78 4.10
CA THR A 20 0.77 5.32 2.82
C THR A 20 1.18 4.22 1.82
N ALA A 21 1.64 3.07 2.32
CA ALA A 21 2.06 1.94 1.50
C ALA A 21 0.88 1.07 1.02
N ILE A 22 -0.13 0.87 1.87
CA ILE A 22 -1.31 0.09 1.53
C ILE A 22 -2.36 1.03 0.94
N GLN A 23 -2.63 0.84 -0.34
CA GLN A 23 -3.61 1.63 -1.08
C GLN A 23 -4.85 0.79 -1.44
N ASN A 24 -5.94 1.47 -1.78
CA ASN A 24 -7.13 0.81 -2.32
C ASN A 24 -6.92 0.46 -3.80
N SER A 25 -6.31 -0.70 -4.06
CA SER A 25 -6.14 -1.24 -5.42
C SER A 25 -7.47 -1.58 -6.10
N GLY A 26 -8.51 -1.91 -5.34
CA GLY A 26 -9.86 -2.19 -5.86
C GLY A 26 -10.49 -0.96 -6.52
N LEU A 27 -10.33 0.21 -5.93
CA LEU A 27 -10.75 1.48 -6.55
C LEU A 27 -9.98 1.74 -7.85
N GLY A 28 -8.68 1.43 -7.89
CA GLY A 28 -7.87 1.52 -9.10
C GLY A 28 -8.40 0.62 -10.23
N LEU A 29 -8.72 -0.65 -9.91
CA LEU A 29 -9.33 -1.58 -10.86
C LEU A 29 -10.69 -1.10 -11.34
N LEU A 30 -11.54 -0.60 -10.43
CA LEU A 30 -12.84 -0.03 -10.78
C LEU A 30 -12.68 1.10 -11.81
N LEU A 31 -11.78 2.06 -11.57
CA LEU A 31 -11.52 3.16 -12.49
C LEU A 31 -11.03 2.66 -13.86
N ILE A 32 -10.16 1.66 -13.90
CA ILE A 32 -9.64 1.05 -15.14
C ILE A 32 -10.79 0.44 -15.96
N PHE A 33 -11.65 -0.35 -15.34
CA PHE A 33 -12.76 -0.98 -16.04
C PHE A 33 -13.86 0.01 -16.44
N SER A 34 -14.08 1.07 -15.65
CA SER A 34 -15.12 2.06 -15.92
C SER A 34 -14.73 3.12 -16.95
N PHE A 35 -13.46 3.53 -17.00
CA PHE A 35 -13.04 4.70 -17.78
C PHE A 35 -11.95 4.42 -18.82
N PHE A 36 -11.30 3.27 -18.77
CA PHE A 36 -10.18 2.92 -19.68
C PHE A 36 -10.45 1.67 -20.49
N GLU A 37 -11.74 1.36 -20.74
CA GLU A 37 -12.20 0.20 -21.52
C GLU A 37 -11.60 -1.14 -21.02
N GLY A 38 -11.22 -1.21 -19.74
CA GLY A 38 -10.60 -2.40 -19.17
C GLY A 38 -9.25 -2.75 -19.78
N LEU A 39 -8.45 -1.75 -20.21
CA LEU A 39 -7.13 -1.96 -20.82
C LEU A 39 -6.30 -2.95 -19.99
N GLY A 40 -6.14 -4.16 -20.54
CA GLY A 40 -5.71 -5.33 -19.76
C GLY A 40 -4.34 -5.14 -19.10
N GLY A 41 -3.42 -4.43 -19.76
CA GLY A 41 -2.11 -4.10 -19.19
C GLY A 41 -2.20 -3.27 -17.90
N MET A 42 -3.09 -2.26 -17.86
CA MET A 42 -3.32 -1.45 -16.65
C MET A 42 -3.95 -2.29 -15.54
N ALA A 43 -4.93 -3.13 -15.88
CA ALA A 43 -5.61 -3.98 -14.91
C ALA A 43 -4.65 -5.00 -14.27
N ILE A 44 -3.76 -5.62 -15.06
CA ILE A 44 -2.74 -6.55 -14.56
C ILE A 44 -1.78 -5.86 -13.60
N ILE A 45 -1.30 -4.66 -13.95
CA ILE A 45 -0.41 -3.89 -13.07
C ILE A 45 -1.13 -3.54 -11.76
N ALA A 46 -2.36 -3.01 -11.82
CA ALA A 46 -3.11 -2.63 -10.63
C ALA A 46 -3.43 -3.84 -9.73
N ALA A 47 -3.81 -4.98 -10.31
CA ALA A 47 -4.06 -6.21 -9.58
C ALA A 47 -2.78 -6.77 -8.94
N TRP A 48 -1.68 -6.81 -9.69
CA TRP A 48 -0.38 -7.25 -9.19
C TRP A 48 0.12 -6.38 -8.05
N TRP A 49 -0.02 -5.06 -8.19
CA TRP A 49 0.35 -4.10 -7.15
C TRP A 49 -0.47 -4.34 -5.87
N GLY A 50 -1.77 -4.60 -6.00
CA GLY A 50 -2.64 -5.00 -4.88
C GLY A 50 -2.12 -6.22 -4.11
N ILE A 51 -1.70 -7.28 -4.81
CA ILE A 51 -1.11 -8.48 -4.18
C ILE A 51 0.18 -8.12 -3.45
N TRP A 52 1.05 -7.34 -4.10
CA TRP A 52 2.35 -6.98 -3.55
C TRP A 52 2.26 -6.20 -2.23
N HIS A 53 1.35 -5.23 -2.11
CA HIS A 53 1.21 -4.46 -0.86
C HIS A 53 0.71 -5.30 0.31
N ILE A 54 -0.12 -6.31 0.05
CA ILE A 54 -0.58 -7.24 1.08
C ILE A 54 0.61 -8.04 1.59
N ILE A 55 1.38 -8.66 0.68
CA ILE A 55 2.54 -9.47 1.05
C ILE A 55 3.59 -8.62 1.80
N SER A 56 3.97 -7.47 1.24
CA SER A 56 4.97 -6.59 1.84
C SER A 56 4.48 -5.93 3.14
N GLY A 57 3.21 -5.54 3.21
CA GLY A 57 2.57 -4.99 4.41
C GLY A 57 2.54 -6.01 5.56
N PHE A 58 2.16 -7.26 5.27
CA PHE A 58 2.20 -8.35 6.25
C PHE A 58 3.64 -8.66 6.70
N ALA A 59 4.58 -8.76 5.76
CA ALA A 59 5.99 -9.02 6.08
C ALA A 59 6.57 -7.91 6.99
N LEU A 60 6.30 -6.64 6.66
CA LEU A 60 6.75 -5.50 7.46
C LEU A 60 6.11 -5.46 8.84
N ALA A 61 4.80 -5.71 8.92
CA ALA A 61 4.08 -5.79 10.19
C ALA A 61 4.63 -6.91 11.08
N PHE A 62 4.93 -8.08 10.50
CA PHE A 62 5.54 -9.19 11.22
C PHE A 62 6.95 -8.85 11.73
N PHE A 63 7.79 -8.23 10.89
CA PHE A 63 9.12 -7.78 11.29
C PHE A 63 9.06 -6.75 12.43
N TRP A 64 8.15 -5.79 12.38
CA TRP A 64 7.98 -4.80 13.44
C TRP A 64 7.38 -5.36 14.72
N LYS A 65 6.63 -6.45 14.66
CA LYS A 65 6.19 -7.18 15.85
C LYS A 65 7.38 -7.76 16.62
N GLN A 66 8.41 -8.27 15.92
CA GLN A 66 9.60 -8.84 16.55
C GLN A 66 10.59 -7.79 17.10
N LYS A 67 10.47 -6.54 16.64
CA LYS A 67 11.30 -5.40 17.09
C LYS A 67 10.61 -4.46 18.10
N VAL A 68 9.48 -4.89 18.67
CA VAL A 68 8.81 -4.25 19.82
C VAL A 68 8.95 -5.19 20.99
#